data_AF-A0A6N9T9C0-F1
#
_entry.id   AF-A0A6N9T9C0-F1
#
_cell.length_a   1.000
_cell.length_b   1.000
_cell.length_c   1.000
_cell.angle_alpha   90.00
_cell.angle_beta   90.00
_cell.angle_gamma   90.00
#
_symmetry.space_group_name_H-M   'P 1'
#
loop_
_entity.id
_entity.type
_entity.pdbx_description
1 polymer ?
#
loop_
_entity_poly.entity_id
_entity_poly.type
_entity_poly.pdbx_seq_one_letter_code
_entity_poly.pdbx_strand_id
1 'polypeptide(L)'
;MTTRASRWRVFRVLLVGAAMAVVAGFAGPAHAQASGGSSGEEDLSFVDHKLALQVSDRDETAMRSALDIAANVSRDYSEKAEGVAIEIVVYGPAMDMLRPDRSPVLERLEAFSQSMPNVRFAACGNTLDTLEKNEGKRPDIVPYARVVQAGVSELIRLHEAGYAIVKP
;
A
#
# COMPACT_ATOMS: atom_id res chain seq x y z
N MET A 1 -41.36 -13.02 20.05
CA MET A 1 -42.00 -11.80 20.59
C MET A 1 -42.36 -12.05 22.05
N THR A 2 -42.23 -11.03 22.91
CA THR A 2 -42.47 -10.97 24.38
C THR A 2 -41.42 -11.69 25.25
N THR A 3 -40.76 -11.14 26.28
CA THR A 3 -40.51 -9.80 26.84
C THR A 3 -39.47 -10.03 27.96
N ARG A 4 -38.38 -9.24 28.08
CA ARG A 4 -38.07 -8.30 29.21
C ARG A 4 -38.53 -8.78 30.61
N ALA A 5 -37.80 -8.66 31.70
CA ALA A 5 -36.65 -7.81 32.02
C ALA A 5 -36.03 -8.23 33.37
N SER A 6 -34.82 -7.71 33.57
CA SER A 6 -34.03 -7.54 34.78
C SER A 6 -34.81 -7.32 36.08
N ARG A 7 -34.23 -7.81 37.19
CA ARG A 7 -34.41 -7.27 38.54
C ARG A 7 -33.53 -8.01 39.56
N TRP A 8 -32.31 -7.52 39.78
CA TRP A 8 -31.62 -7.72 41.06
C TRP A 8 -31.32 -6.34 41.64
N ARG A 9 -32.20 -5.94 42.57
CA ARG A 9 -31.86 -5.08 43.71
C ARG A 9 -31.20 -6.03 44.71
N VAL A 10 -30.12 -5.71 45.42
CA VAL A 10 -30.02 -4.82 46.59
C VAL A 10 -28.51 -4.60 46.78
N PHE A 11 -27.99 -3.43 47.15
CA PHE A 11 -27.87 -3.04 48.55
C PHE A 11 -27.68 -1.51 48.63
N ARG A 12 -28.50 -0.87 49.45
CA ARG A 12 -28.29 0.47 49.97
C ARG A 12 -27.25 0.37 51.09
N VAL A 13 -26.22 1.22 51.05
CA VAL A 13 -25.50 1.65 52.26
C VAL A 13 -25.54 3.17 52.31
N LEU A 14 -25.72 3.64 53.54
CA LEU A 14 -26.13 4.97 53.96
C LEU A 14 -25.07 6.07 53.76
N LEU A 15 -25.58 7.22 53.31
CA LEU A 15 -25.38 8.59 53.80
C LEU A 15 -24.32 8.92 54.89
N VAL A 16 -23.81 10.14 54.72
CA VAL A 16 -23.33 11.16 55.68
C VAL A 16 -21.82 11.34 55.79
N GLY A 17 -21.36 12.57 55.56
CA GLY A 17 -20.23 13.13 56.31
C GLY A 17 -19.28 14.02 55.49
N ALA A 18 -19.46 15.32 55.63
CA ALA A 18 -18.62 16.37 55.07
C ALA A 18 -17.16 16.36 55.59
N ALA A 19 -16.21 16.74 54.75
CA ALA A 19 -15.10 17.62 55.11
C ALA A 19 -14.38 18.09 53.83
N MET A 20 -14.53 19.38 53.51
CA MET A 20 -13.60 20.08 52.64
C MET A 20 -12.21 20.05 53.29
N ALA A 21 -11.24 19.43 52.64
CA ALA A 21 -9.82 19.66 52.90
C ALA A 21 -9.20 20.14 51.59
N VAL A 22 -8.92 21.44 51.53
CA VAL A 22 -8.10 22.08 50.50
C VAL A 22 -6.68 21.53 50.65
N VAL A 23 -6.25 20.68 49.72
CA VAL A 23 -4.84 20.30 49.58
C VAL A 23 -4.28 21.05 48.39
N ALA A 24 -3.48 22.06 48.71
CA ALA A 24 -2.69 22.81 47.75
C ALA A 24 -1.54 21.95 47.20
N GLY A 25 -1.33 22.04 45.88
CA GLY A 25 -0.01 21.94 45.25
C GLY A 25 0.62 20.55 45.11
N PHE A 26 0.62 20.02 43.89
CA PHE A 26 1.83 19.79 43.06
C PHE A 26 1.35 19.19 41.73
N ALA A 27 1.07 20.05 40.76
CA ALA A 27 0.81 19.65 39.38
C ALA A 27 2.16 19.35 38.72
N GLY A 28 2.54 18.08 38.66
CA GLY A 28 3.59 17.61 37.76
C GLY A 28 3.01 17.40 36.35
N PRO A 29 3.73 17.76 35.26
CA PRO A 29 3.22 17.51 33.92
C PRO A 29 3.34 16.02 33.63
N ALA A 30 2.20 15.34 33.53
CA ALA A 30 2.10 14.04 32.89
C ALA A 30 2.41 14.21 31.39
N HIS A 31 3.64 13.93 30.98
CA HIS A 31 3.99 13.79 29.56
C HIS A 31 3.38 12.47 29.04
N ALA A 32 2.11 12.55 28.62
CA ALA A 32 1.51 11.56 27.75
C ALA A 32 2.03 11.81 26.32
N GLN A 33 3.15 11.19 25.95
CA GLN A 33 3.52 11.05 24.54
C GLN A 33 2.63 9.98 23.92
N ALA A 34 1.51 10.42 23.34
CA ALA A 34 0.83 9.66 22.31
C ALA A 34 1.78 9.62 21.09
N SER A 35 2.40 8.47 20.85
CA SER A 35 3.10 8.17 19.61
C SER A 35 2.03 8.05 18.52
N GLY A 36 1.75 9.17 17.85
CA GLY A 36 1.02 9.18 16.59
C GLY A 36 1.82 8.38 15.57
N GLY A 37 1.30 7.22 15.17
CA GLY A 37 1.77 6.53 13.99
C GLY A 37 1.43 7.40 12.78
N SER A 38 2.43 8.01 12.16
CA SER A 38 2.27 8.54 10.82
C SER A 38 2.15 7.34 9.88
N SER A 39 0.93 7.02 9.46
CA SER A 39 0.73 6.46 8.14
C SER A 39 1.43 7.38 7.16
N GLY A 40 2.47 6.88 6.49
CA GLY A 40 3.26 7.65 5.53
C GLY A 40 2.37 8.12 4.38
N GLU A 41 1.81 9.31 4.52
CA GLU A 41 1.61 10.20 3.38
C GLU A 41 3.01 10.67 3.00
N GLU A 42 3.62 9.98 2.03
CA GLU A 42 4.78 10.53 1.33
C GLU A 42 4.35 11.89 0.78
N ASP A 43 5.13 12.93 1.08
CA ASP A 43 4.88 14.29 0.65
C ASP A 43 4.93 14.37 -0.88
N LEU A 44 3.78 14.19 -1.53
CA LEU A 44 3.62 14.23 -2.99
C LEU A 44 3.79 15.65 -3.56
N SER A 45 4.14 16.66 -2.73
CA SER A 45 4.36 18.04 -3.18
C SER A 45 5.55 18.21 -4.13
N PHE A 46 6.33 17.15 -4.36
CA PHE A 46 7.47 17.11 -5.28
C PHE A 46 7.25 16.21 -6.51
N VAL A 47 6.03 15.72 -6.74
CA VAL A 47 5.72 14.86 -7.89
C VAL A 47 4.99 15.67 -8.95
N ASP A 48 5.74 16.11 -9.98
CA ASP A 48 5.21 16.88 -11.11
C ASP A 48 4.46 15.98 -12.10
N HIS A 49 4.89 14.73 -12.26
CA HIS A 49 4.38 13.81 -13.27
C HIS A 49 4.01 12.44 -12.67
N LYS A 50 3.04 11.77 -13.30
CA LYS A 50 2.52 10.48 -12.82
C LYS A 50 2.29 9.52 -13.99
N LEU A 51 2.89 8.34 -13.91
CA LEU A 51 2.81 7.30 -14.94
C LEU A 51 2.42 5.97 -14.33
N ALA A 52 1.42 5.31 -14.90
CA ALA A 52 1.13 3.92 -14.59
C ALA A 52 1.40 3.04 -15.82
N LEU A 53 2.12 1.95 -15.62
CA LEU A 53 2.41 0.95 -16.64
C LEU A 53 1.56 -0.29 -16.40
N GLN A 54 0.71 -0.62 -17.36
CA GLN A 54 -0.10 -1.82 -17.35
C GLN A 54 0.68 -2.99 -17.95
N VAL A 55 0.93 -4.05 -17.18
CA VAL A 55 1.56 -5.28 -17.68
C VAL A 55 0.61 -6.47 -17.47
N SER A 56 0.13 -7.06 -18.57
CA SER A 56 -0.89 -8.12 -18.54
C SER A 56 -0.49 -9.42 -19.23
N ASP A 57 0.45 -9.37 -20.18
CA ASP A 57 0.72 -10.48 -21.08
C ASP A 57 1.94 -11.28 -20.62
N ARG A 58 1.93 -12.60 -20.79
CA ARG A 58 3.10 -13.45 -20.56
C ARG A 58 4.06 -13.32 -21.75
N ASP A 59 4.60 -12.13 -21.91
CA ASP A 59 5.55 -11.78 -22.94
C ASP A 59 6.77 -11.10 -22.31
N GLU A 60 7.94 -11.73 -22.47
CA GLU A 60 9.19 -11.25 -21.90
C GLU A 60 9.61 -9.89 -22.46
N THR A 61 9.27 -9.62 -23.72
CA THR A 61 9.55 -8.32 -24.36
C THR A 61 8.73 -7.22 -23.69
N ALA A 62 7.42 -7.42 -23.49
CA ALA A 62 6.55 -6.48 -22.81
C ALA A 62 6.99 -6.22 -21.36
N MET A 63 7.39 -7.26 -20.62
CA MET A 63 7.93 -7.13 -19.26
C MET A 63 9.21 -6.30 -19.22
N ARG A 64 10.13 -6.51 -20.17
CA ARG A 64 11.35 -5.70 -20.31
C ARG A 64 11.03 -4.27 -20.71
N SER A 65 10.18 -4.08 -21.70
CA SER A 65 9.73 -2.76 -22.16
C SER A 65 9.13 -1.94 -21.03
N ALA A 66 8.34 -2.54 -20.13
CA ALA A 66 7.83 -1.85 -18.96
C ALA A 66 8.95 -1.28 -18.07
N LEU A 67 10.00 -2.06 -17.83
CA LEU A 67 11.16 -1.62 -17.04
C LEU A 67 12.03 -0.62 -17.83
N ASP A 68 12.17 -0.76 -19.15
CA ASP A 68 12.89 0.21 -19.99
C ASP A 68 12.18 1.57 -20.00
N ILE A 69 10.86 1.58 -20.18
CA ILE A 69 10.04 2.80 -20.15
C ILE A 69 10.15 3.46 -18.78
N ALA A 70 10.01 2.70 -17.68
CA ALA A 70 10.12 3.25 -16.34
C ALA A 70 11.51 3.87 -16.08
N ALA A 71 12.60 3.20 -16.47
CA ALA A 71 13.95 3.74 -16.34
C ALA A 71 14.14 5.02 -17.16
N ASN A 72 13.70 5.02 -18.42
CA ASN A 72 13.86 6.15 -19.32
C ASN A 72 13.05 7.37 -18.85
N VAL A 73 11.81 7.17 -18.41
CA VAL A 73 10.95 8.24 -17.88
C VAL A 73 11.52 8.82 -16.59
N SER A 74 11.96 7.96 -15.65
CA SER A 74 12.63 8.41 -14.44
C SER A 74 13.84 9.28 -14.75
N ARG A 75 14.68 8.86 -15.71
CA ARG A 75 15.87 9.62 -16.10
C ARG A 75 15.53 10.95 -16.77
N ASP A 76 14.60 10.95 -17.71
CA ASP A 76 14.19 12.15 -18.46
C ASP A 76 13.66 13.26 -17.52
N TYR A 77 12.80 12.93 -16.55
CA TYR A 77 12.31 13.93 -15.60
C TYR A 77 13.37 14.33 -14.57
N SER A 78 14.23 13.40 -14.14
CA SER A 78 15.36 13.74 -13.26
C SER A 78 16.33 14.73 -13.91
N GLU A 79 16.62 14.57 -15.21
CA GLU A 79 17.46 15.50 -16.00
C GLU A 79 16.84 16.91 -16.08
N LYS A 80 15.51 17.02 -15.97
CA LYS A 80 14.75 18.29 -15.93
C LYS A 80 14.60 18.86 -14.52
N ALA A 81 15.14 18.18 -13.51
CA ALA A 81 14.90 18.49 -12.09
C ALA A 81 13.41 18.46 -11.71
N GLU A 82 12.63 17.59 -12.36
CA GLU A 82 11.20 17.36 -12.10
C GLU A 82 10.99 15.96 -11.49
N GLY A 83 10.00 15.83 -10.62
CA GLY A 83 9.64 14.56 -10.00
C GLY A 83 8.65 13.76 -10.83
N VAL A 84 8.84 12.45 -10.91
CA VAL A 84 7.86 11.52 -11.53
C VAL A 84 7.58 10.33 -10.64
N ALA A 85 6.31 10.06 -10.35
CA ALA A 85 5.87 8.83 -9.69
C ALA A 85 5.45 7.80 -10.74
N ILE A 86 6.05 6.61 -10.68
CA ILE A 86 5.79 5.52 -11.62
C ILE A 86 5.23 4.32 -10.87
N GLU A 87 4.13 3.78 -11.38
CA GLU A 87 3.54 2.56 -10.85
C GLU A 87 3.36 1.48 -11.93
N ILE A 88 3.94 0.31 -11.72
CA ILE A 88 3.82 -0.83 -12.62
C ILE A 88 2.81 -1.80 -12.04
N VAL A 89 1.63 -1.88 -12.68
CA VAL A 89 0.52 -2.75 -12.26
C VAL A 89 0.56 -4.03 -13.09
N VAL A 90 0.79 -5.15 -12.41
CA VAL A 90 0.96 -6.47 -13.02
C VAL A 90 -0.22 -7.37 -12.67
N TYR A 91 -0.83 -7.98 -13.69
CA TYR A 91 -1.95 -8.90 -13.52
C TYR A 91 -2.03 -9.93 -14.63
N GLY A 92 -2.91 -10.93 -14.45
CA GLY A 92 -3.11 -11.99 -15.44
C GLY A 92 -1.83 -12.82 -15.68
N PRO A 93 -1.62 -13.28 -16.92
CA PRO A 93 -0.43 -14.07 -17.28
C PRO A 93 0.90 -13.37 -17.00
N ALA A 94 0.95 -12.04 -16.98
CA ALA A 94 2.15 -11.28 -16.63
C ALA A 94 2.60 -11.45 -15.17
N MET A 95 1.82 -12.08 -14.28
CA MET A 95 2.23 -12.31 -12.89
C MET A 95 3.56 -13.07 -12.78
N ASP A 96 3.95 -13.83 -13.80
CA ASP A 96 5.28 -14.44 -13.90
C ASP A 96 6.40 -13.41 -13.76
N MET A 97 6.20 -12.15 -14.17
CA MET A 97 7.13 -11.05 -13.96
C MET A 97 7.53 -10.86 -12.49
N LEU A 98 6.58 -10.97 -11.56
CA LEU A 98 6.81 -10.69 -10.14
C LEU A 98 7.11 -11.95 -9.31
N ARG A 99 7.18 -13.11 -9.96
CA ARG A 99 7.41 -14.42 -9.34
C ARG A 99 8.90 -14.77 -9.33
N PRO A 100 9.54 -14.96 -8.15
CA PRO A 100 10.95 -15.33 -8.08
C PRO A 100 11.29 -16.64 -8.81
N ASP A 101 10.33 -17.56 -8.92
CA ASP A 101 10.51 -18.87 -9.56
C ASP A 101 10.39 -18.84 -11.09
N ARG A 102 9.84 -17.77 -11.68
CA ARG A 102 9.50 -17.72 -13.12
C ARG A 102 9.90 -16.44 -13.84
N SER A 103 10.25 -15.39 -13.12
CA SER A 103 10.45 -14.07 -13.71
C SER A 103 11.63 -14.05 -14.69
N PRO A 104 11.42 -13.63 -15.94
CA PRO A 104 12.50 -13.45 -16.91
C PRO A 104 13.28 -12.14 -16.70
N VAL A 105 12.88 -11.33 -15.72
CA VAL A 105 13.42 -9.99 -15.43
C VAL A 105 13.73 -9.80 -13.94
N LEU A 106 13.93 -10.90 -13.18
CA LEU A 106 14.06 -10.87 -11.72
C LEU A 106 15.21 -9.97 -11.24
N GLU A 107 16.40 -10.12 -11.82
CA GLU A 107 17.58 -9.32 -11.50
C GLU A 107 17.32 -7.82 -11.69
N ARG A 108 16.61 -7.47 -12.77
CA ARG A 108 16.28 -6.08 -13.07
C ARG A 108 15.25 -5.51 -12.10
N LEU A 109 14.29 -6.31 -11.66
CA LEU A 109 13.33 -5.91 -10.63
C LEU A 109 14.02 -5.62 -9.30
N GLU A 110 15.00 -6.44 -8.92
CA GLU A 110 15.79 -6.21 -7.70
C GLU A 110 16.59 -4.90 -7.81
N ALA A 111 17.27 -4.65 -8.93
CA ALA A 111 17.98 -3.41 -9.18
C ALA A 111 17.05 -2.19 -9.10
N PHE A 112 15.82 -2.29 -9.62
CA PHE A 112 14.80 -1.24 -9.51
C PHE A 112 14.44 -0.94 -8.05
N SER A 113 14.22 -1.98 -7.24
CA SER A 113 13.87 -1.82 -5.83
C SER A 113 14.93 -1.08 -5.01
N GLN A 114 16.18 -1.15 -5.43
CA GLN A 114 17.33 -0.53 -4.75
C GLN A 114 17.67 0.86 -5.27
N SER A 115 17.47 1.13 -6.57
CA SER A 115 17.99 2.33 -7.24
C SER A 115 16.92 3.30 -7.74
N MET A 116 15.65 2.88 -7.81
CA MET A 116 14.55 3.68 -8.35
C MET A 116 13.39 3.80 -7.36
N PRO A 117 13.54 4.59 -6.28
CA PRO A 117 12.52 4.72 -5.24
C PRO A 117 11.20 5.32 -5.76
N ASN A 118 11.24 6.00 -6.90
CA ASN A 118 10.08 6.58 -7.55
C ASN A 118 9.27 5.57 -8.39
N VAL A 119 9.74 4.32 -8.51
CA VAL A 119 9.04 3.22 -9.21
C VAL A 119 8.49 2.21 -8.21
N ARG A 120 7.18 1.95 -8.27
CA ARG A 120 6.49 1.00 -7.39
C ARG A 120 5.85 -0.12 -8.22
N PHE A 121 5.81 -1.33 -7.66
CA PHE A 121 5.17 -2.49 -8.28
C PHE A 121 3.89 -2.86 -7.54
N ALA A 122 2.82 -3.13 -8.28
CA ALA A 122 1.54 -3.59 -7.75
C ALA A 122 1.14 -4.92 -8.40
N ALA A 123 0.99 -5.96 -7.57
CA ALA A 123 0.53 -7.29 -7.96
C ALA A 123 -0.98 -7.41 -7.74
N CYS A 124 -1.72 -7.86 -8.76
CA CYS A 124 -3.15 -8.12 -8.64
C CYS A 124 -3.46 -9.35 -7.77
N GLY A 125 -4.14 -9.12 -6.64
CA GLY A 125 -4.60 -10.14 -5.70
C GLY A 125 -5.54 -11.15 -6.35
N ASN A 126 -6.51 -10.71 -7.16
CA ASN A 126 -7.41 -11.62 -7.88
C ASN A 126 -6.64 -12.60 -8.80
N THR A 127 -5.53 -12.15 -9.40
CA THR A 127 -4.67 -13.02 -10.19
C THR A 127 -3.96 -14.04 -9.31
N LEU A 128 -3.40 -13.63 -8.18
CA LEU A 128 -2.79 -14.53 -7.21
C LEU A 128 -3.80 -15.54 -6.65
N ASP A 129 -5.03 -15.13 -6.36
CA ASP A 129 -6.13 -16.00 -5.90
C ASP A 129 -6.51 -17.04 -6.97
N THR A 130 -6.45 -16.65 -8.25
CA THR A 130 -6.69 -17.56 -9.38
C THR A 130 -5.56 -18.57 -9.53
N LEU A 131 -4.30 -18.12 -9.42
CA LEU A 131 -3.13 -18.98 -9.47
C LEU A 131 -3.12 -19.96 -8.30
N GLU A 132 -3.47 -19.51 -7.09
CA GLU A 132 -3.59 -20.38 -5.91
C GLU A 132 -4.57 -21.52 -6.12
N LYS A 133 -5.74 -21.24 -6.72
CA LYS A 133 -6.73 -22.26 -7.07
C LYS A 133 -6.22 -23.25 -8.14
N ASN A 134 -5.42 -22.76 -9.09
CA ASN A 134 -4.93 -23.57 -10.21
C ASN A 134 -3.68 -24.39 -9.86
N GLU A 135 -2.78 -23.85 -9.04
CA GLU A 135 -1.48 -24.44 -8.67
C GLU A 135 -1.54 -25.14 -7.30
N GLY A 136 -2.61 -24.96 -6.53
CA GLY A 136 -2.81 -25.56 -5.20
C GLY A 136 -2.06 -24.86 -4.06
N LYS A 137 -1.23 -23.86 -4.38
CA LYS A 137 -0.55 -22.98 -3.43
C LYS A 137 -0.51 -21.57 -4.02
N ARG A 138 -0.67 -20.56 -3.17
CA ARG A 138 -0.41 -19.17 -3.57
C ARG A 138 1.07 -19.00 -3.97
N PRO A 139 1.36 -18.49 -5.18
CA PRO A 139 2.73 -18.25 -5.58
C PRO A 139 3.34 -17.10 -4.75
N ASP A 140 4.61 -17.27 -4.41
CA ASP A 140 5.39 -16.22 -3.78
C ASP A 140 5.69 -15.12 -4.80
N ILE A 141 5.69 -13.86 -4.34
CA ILE A 141 6.05 -12.70 -5.16
C ILE A 141 7.25 -11.98 -4.54
N VAL A 142 7.94 -11.20 -5.35
CA VAL A 142 9.04 -10.35 -4.89
C VAL A 142 8.60 -9.41 -3.75
N PRO A 143 9.43 -9.20 -2.71
CA PRO A 143 9.01 -8.53 -1.47
C PRO A 143 8.76 -7.02 -1.63
N TYR A 144 9.27 -6.42 -2.70
CA TYR A 144 9.10 -5.00 -3.04
C TYR A 144 7.86 -4.72 -3.91
N ALA A 145 7.08 -5.76 -4.27
CA ALA A 145 5.78 -5.59 -4.89
C ALA A 145 4.67 -5.61 -3.83
N ARG A 146 3.81 -4.59 -3.84
CA ARG A 146 2.62 -4.58 -2.99
C ARG A 146 1.48 -5.34 -3.66
N VAL A 147 0.62 -5.97 -2.87
CA VAL A 147 -0.60 -6.59 -3.41
C VAL A 147 -1.75 -5.59 -3.39
N VAL A 148 -2.43 -5.43 -4.52
CA VAL A 148 -3.68 -4.68 -4.65
C VAL A 148 -4.78 -5.67 -5.04
N GLN A 149 -5.97 -5.60 -4.44
CA GLN A 149 -6.98 -6.65 -4.64
C GLN A 149 -7.35 -6.84 -6.13
N ALA A 150 -7.58 -5.74 -6.86
CA ALA A 150 -7.93 -5.76 -8.27
C ALA A 150 -7.04 -4.81 -9.08
N GLY A 151 -6.17 -5.35 -9.95
CA GLY A 151 -5.21 -4.56 -10.74
C GLY A 151 -5.86 -3.54 -11.68
N VAL A 152 -6.96 -3.91 -12.36
CA VAL A 152 -7.67 -2.97 -13.25
C VAL A 152 -8.35 -1.85 -12.45
N SER A 153 -8.92 -2.16 -11.28
CA SER A 153 -9.48 -1.14 -10.39
C SER A 153 -8.38 -0.20 -9.85
N GLU A 154 -7.17 -0.73 -9.60
CA GLU A 154 -6.03 0.11 -9.24
C GLU A 154 -5.63 1.05 -10.38
N LEU A 155 -5.64 0.58 -11.64
CA LEU A 155 -5.39 1.45 -12.80
C LEU A 155 -6.45 2.56 -12.95
N ILE A 156 -7.72 2.26 -12.67
CA ILE A 156 -8.78 3.29 -12.63
C ILE A 156 -8.49 4.32 -11.53
N ARG A 157 -8.18 3.86 -10.31
CA ARG A 157 -7.82 4.74 -9.19
C ARG A 157 -6.61 5.62 -9.51
N LEU A 158 -5.57 5.05 -10.14
CA LEU A 158 -4.39 5.78 -10.59
C LEU A 158 -4.77 6.83 -11.64
N HIS A 159 -5.58 6.46 -12.63
CA HIS A 159 -6.07 7.41 -13.63
C HIS A 159 -6.83 8.58 -13.00
N GLU A 160 -7.74 8.31 -12.07
CA GLU A 160 -8.47 9.34 -11.30
C GLU A 160 -7.53 10.21 -10.45
N ALA A 161 -6.40 9.65 -10.01
CA ALA A 161 -5.34 10.36 -9.28
C ALA A 161 -4.36 11.14 -10.19
N GLY A 162 -4.65 11.21 -11.50
CA GLY A 162 -3.88 11.97 -12.49
C GLY A 162 -2.75 11.20 -13.18
N TYR A 163 -2.70 9.87 -13.05
CA TYR A 163 -1.70 9.06 -13.74
C TYR A 163 -2.05 8.91 -15.23
N ALA A 164 -1.06 9.13 -16.09
CA ALA A 164 -1.13 8.66 -17.47
C ALA A 164 -0.99 7.13 -17.49
N ILE A 165 -1.89 6.42 -18.16
CA ILE A 165 -1.86 4.96 -18.26
C ILE A 165 -1.25 4.56 -19.60
N VAL A 166 -0.19 3.74 -19.57
CA VAL A 166 0.48 3.21 -20.76
C VAL A 166 0.56 1.69 -20.67
N LYS A 167 0.25 1.01 -21.77
CA LYS A 167 0.50 -0.43 -21.95
C LYS A 167 1.68 -0.60 -22.93
N PRO A 168 2.82 -1.13 -22.47
CA PRO A 168 3.96 -1.46 -23.32
C PRO A 168 3.68 -2.56 -24.34
#